data_AF-A0A7S1VCD4-F1
#
_entry.id   AF-A0A7S1VCD4-F1
#
_cell.length_a   1.000
_cell.length_b   1.000
_cell.length_c   1.000
_cell.angle_alpha   90.00
_cell.angle_beta   90.00
_cell.angle_gamma   90.00
#
_symmetry.space_group_name_H-M   'P 1'
#
loop_
_entity.id
_entity.type
_entity.pdbx_description
1 polymer ?
#
loop_
_entity_poly.entity_id
_entity_poly.type
_entity_poly.pdbx_seq_one_letter_code
_entity_poly.pdbx_strand_id
1 'polypeptide(L)'
;VIVVVKADGYGHGAIATALHLADSVGADAFAVATLEEAITLRKAFEKTLPGAAAPPHTSPESLTATTTGLPIDPPSTNNKFGHFRRSAHIRILVLGPPVGFPKCFADYLWFGIELMCSGPEVAKALLAWAHDTDE
;
A
#
# COMPACT_ATOMS: atom_id res chain seq x y z
N VAL A 1 5.69 5.16 11.02
CA VAL A 1 6.55 4.44 10.04
C VAL A 1 5.90 4.57 8.69
N ILE A 2 6.65 4.78 7.60
CA ILE A 2 6.10 4.74 6.23
C ILE A 2 6.56 3.43 5.59
N VAL A 3 5.61 2.63 5.12
CA VAL A 3 5.91 1.35 4.47
C VAL A 3 6.16 1.59 2.98
N VAL A 4 7.36 1.29 2.51
CA VAL A 4 7.69 1.41 1.09
C VAL A 4 7.31 0.11 0.38
N VAL A 5 6.38 0.19 -0.58
CA VAL A 5 5.89 -0.94 -1.37
C VAL A 5 6.02 -0.71 -2.88
N LYS A 6 6.97 0.14 -3.28
CA LYS A 6 7.30 0.38 -4.70
C LYS A 6 7.77 -0.89 -5.42
N ALA A 7 7.74 -0.86 -6.76
CA ALA A 7 8.13 -1.98 -7.61
C ALA A 7 7.37 -3.27 -7.23
N ASP A 8 6.06 -3.13 -7.09
CA ASP A 8 5.15 -4.19 -6.64
C ASP A 8 5.61 -4.87 -5.34
N GLY A 9 5.93 -4.09 -4.30
CA GLY A 9 6.42 -4.61 -3.03
C GLY A 9 7.80 -5.27 -3.16
N TYR A 10 8.69 -4.67 -3.96
CA TYR A 10 9.99 -5.28 -4.32
C TYR A 10 9.85 -6.70 -4.89
N GLY A 11 8.78 -6.94 -5.67
CA GLY A 11 8.46 -8.25 -6.26
C GLY A 11 7.66 -9.21 -5.38
N HIS A 12 7.25 -8.80 -4.17
CA HIS A 12 6.46 -9.64 -3.26
C HIS A 12 4.94 -9.40 -3.37
N GLY A 13 4.51 -8.45 -4.20
CA GLY A 13 3.12 -8.02 -4.31
C GLY A 13 2.81 -6.86 -3.39
N ALA A 14 2.69 -5.64 -3.94
CA ALA A 14 2.45 -4.42 -3.18
C ALA A 14 1.10 -4.45 -2.45
N ILE A 15 0.05 -4.92 -3.13
CA ILE A 15 -1.32 -4.92 -2.61
C ILE A 15 -1.44 -5.86 -1.41
N ALA A 16 -1.01 -7.12 -1.55
CA ALA A 16 -1.10 -8.11 -0.49
C ALA A 16 -0.28 -7.70 0.74
N THR A 17 0.94 -7.21 0.50
CA THR A 17 1.83 -6.69 1.55
C THR A 17 1.19 -5.51 2.29
N ALA A 18 0.68 -4.53 1.56
CA ALA A 18 0.10 -3.33 2.16
C ALA A 18 -1.16 -3.62 2.97
N LEU A 19 -2.07 -4.45 2.45
CA LEU A 19 -3.29 -4.85 3.17
C LEU A 19 -2.95 -5.61 4.46
N HIS A 20 -2.02 -6.57 4.38
CA HIS A 20 -1.60 -7.34 5.55
C HIS A 20 -0.98 -6.45 6.63
N LEU A 21 -0.10 -5.51 6.27
CA LEU A 21 0.53 -4.59 7.22
C LEU A 21 -0.48 -3.59 7.79
N ALA A 22 -1.43 -3.13 6.98
CA ALA A 22 -2.48 -2.23 7.43
C ALA A 22 -3.39 -2.90 8.46
N ASP A 23 -3.78 -4.16 8.24
CA ASP A 23 -4.66 -4.91 9.14
C ASP A 23 -3.94 -5.47 10.36
N SER A 24 -2.77 -6.09 10.17
CA SER A 24 -2.13 -6.88 11.22
C SER A 24 -1.21 -6.04 12.11
N VAL A 25 -0.65 -4.96 11.55
CA VAL A 25 0.37 -4.12 12.21
C VAL A 25 -0.13 -2.68 12.41
N GLY A 26 -1.24 -2.28 11.78
CA GLY A 26 -1.79 -0.94 11.87
C GLY A 26 -1.02 0.11 11.05
N ALA A 27 -0.33 -0.31 9.98
CA ALA A 27 0.33 0.63 9.08
C ALA A 27 -0.69 1.57 8.40
N ASP A 28 -0.44 2.87 8.45
CA ASP A 28 -1.36 3.93 8.00
C ASP A 28 -0.78 4.81 6.88
N ALA A 29 0.49 4.60 6.51
CA ALA A 29 1.18 5.37 5.47
C ALA A 29 2.02 4.44 4.58
N PHE A 30 1.78 4.53 3.26
CA PHE A 30 2.45 3.72 2.25
C PHE A 30 3.11 4.62 1.20
N ALA A 31 4.27 4.19 0.71
CA ALA A 31 5.03 4.91 -0.31
C ALA A 31 5.31 4.01 -1.53
N VAL A 32 5.07 4.55 -2.72
CA VAL A 32 5.27 3.89 -4.02
C VAL A 32 6.14 4.75 -4.94
N ALA A 33 6.56 4.21 -6.08
CA ALA A 33 7.41 4.94 -7.02
C ALA A 33 6.61 5.76 -8.04
N THR A 34 5.44 5.25 -8.47
CA THR A 34 4.65 5.91 -9.52
C THR A 34 3.20 6.20 -9.09
N LEU A 35 2.55 7.09 -9.84
CA LEU A 35 1.14 7.42 -9.63
C LEU A 35 0.23 6.21 -9.91
N GLU A 36 0.55 5.40 -10.91
CA GLU A 36 -0.22 4.20 -11.28
C GLU A 36 -0.19 3.16 -10.15
N GLU A 37 0.97 2.96 -9.51
CA GLU A 37 1.08 2.12 -8.32
C GLU A 37 0.19 2.66 -7.19
N ALA A 38 0.20 3.99 -6.97
CA ALA A 38 -0.59 4.63 -5.92
C ALA A 38 -2.10 4.51 -6.16
N ILE A 39 -2.56 4.73 -7.40
CA ILE A 39 -3.97 4.58 -7.80
C ILE A 39 -4.41 3.12 -7.64
N THR A 40 -3.57 2.17 -8.07
CA THR A 40 -3.86 0.74 -7.93
C THR A 40 -4.01 0.35 -6.46
N LEU A 41 -3.10 0.84 -5.61
CA LEU A 41 -3.13 0.60 -4.18
C LEU A 41 -4.36 1.26 -3.50
N ARG A 42 -4.70 2.50 -3.87
CA ARG A 42 -5.89 3.20 -3.37
C ARG A 42 -7.17 2.42 -3.67
N LYS A 43 -7.35 1.99 -4.92
CA LYS A 43 -8.50 1.18 -5.35
C LYS A 43 -8.56 -0.16 -4.60
N ALA A 44 -7.41 -0.77 -4.28
CA ALA A 44 -7.38 -2.00 -3.50
C ALA A 44 -7.84 -1.78 -2.05
N PHE A 45 -7.44 -0.67 -1.43
CA PHE A 45 -7.93 -0.30 -0.09
C PHE A 45 -9.43 0.01 -0.07
N GLU A 46 -9.96 0.68 -1.10
CA GLU A 46 -11.40 0.95 -1.22
C GLU A 46 -12.23 -0.32 -1.41
N LYS A 47 -11.73 -1.28 -2.20
CA LYS A 47 -12.40 -2.58 -2.41
C LYS A 47 -12.35 -3.47 -1.18
N THR A 48 -11.28 -3.40 -0.40
CA THR A 48 -11.04 -4.29 0.74
C THR A 48 -11.42 -3.59 2.03
N LEU A 49 -12.68 -3.73 2.45
CA LEU A 49 -13.13 -3.16 3.72
C LEU A 49 -12.28 -3.70 4.90
N PRO A 50 -12.09 -2.90 5.97
CA PRO A 50 -11.36 -3.33 7.17
C PRO A 50 -11.94 -4.64 7.74
N GLY A 51 -11.12 -5.67 7.87
CA GLY A 51 -11.53 -6.97 8.44
C GLY A 51 -11.97 -8.03 7.42
N ALA A 52 -11.94 -7.75 6.12
CA ALA A 52 -11.97 -8.80 5.11
C ALA A 52 -10.62 -9.54 5.14
N ALA A 53 -10.56 -10.62 5.92
CA ALA A 53 -9.36 -11.44 6.06
C ALA A 53 -8.80 -11.81 4.67
N ALA A 54 -7.53 -11.48 4.42
CA ALA A 54 -6.83 -11.97 3.25
C ALA A 54 -6.83 -13.51 3.29
N PRO A 55 -7.14 -14.21 2.18
CA PRO A 55 -6.94 -15.65 2.15
C PRO A 55 -5.46 -15.96 2.37
N PRO A 56 -5.12 -16.97 3.20
CA PRO A 56 -3.74 -17.32 3.44
C PRO A 56 -3.10 -17.76 2.12
N HIS A 57 -2.09 -17.01 1.70
CA HIS A 57 -1.00 -17.33 0.78
C HIS A 57 -1.11 -18.71 0.11
N THR A 58 -1.69 -18.77 -1.09
CA THR A 58 -1.48 -19.92 -1.99
C THR A 58 -0.16 -19.70 -2.72
N SER A 59 0.95 -20.08 -2.08
CA SER A 59 2.21 -20.34 -2.80
C SER A 59 2.07 -21.65 -3.58
N PRO A 60 2.47 -21.72 -4.87
CA PRO A 60 2.49 -22.97 -5.61
C PRO A 60 3.86 -23.63 -5.44
N GLU A 61 4.04 -24.44 -4.40
CA GLU A 61 5.09 -25.46 -4.41
C GLU A 61 4.52 -26.80 -3.92
N SER A 62 4.19 -27.63 -4.90
CA SER A 62 4.11 -29.08 -4.73
C SER A 62 5.49 -29.59 -4.33
N LEU A 63 5.58 -30.44 -3.30
CA LEU A 63 6.43 -31.63 -3.26
C LEU A 63 6.00 -32.50 -2.06
N THR A 64 5.47 -33.67 -2.39
CA THR A 64 5.16 -34.80 -1.52
C THR A 64 6.38 -35.23 -0.68
N ALA A 65 6.21 -35.33 0.63
CA ALA A 65 7.07 -36.16 1.49
C ALA A 65 6.25 -36.78 2.63
N THR A 66 5.78 -38.00 2.39
CA THR A 66 5.41 -39.00 3.40
C THR A 66 6.63 -39.30 4.27
N THR A 67 6.51 -39.33 5.61
CA THR A 67 7.11 -40.33 6.54
C THR A 67 7.11 -39.88 8.02
N THR A 68 6.34 -40.63 8.84
CA THR A 68 6.48 -40.97 10.27
C THR A 68 6.64 -39.90 11.37
N GLY A 69 5.54 -39.71 12.13
CA GLY A 69 5.42 -39.88 13.59
C GLY A 69 6.46 -39.29 14.56
N LEU A 70 6.02 -38.27 15.33
CA LEU A 70 6.26 -38.02 16.77
C LEU A 70 5.31 -36.88 17.23
N PRO A 71 4.67 -36.94 18.42
CA PRO A 71 3.84 -35.84 18.91
C PRO A 71 4.75 -34.76 19.53
N ILE A 72 4.83 -33.61 18.86
CA ILE A 72 5.50 -32.42 19.39
C ILE A 72 4.40 -31.57 20.01
N ASP A 73 4.47 -31.31 21.31
CA ASP A 73 3.58 -30.41 22.03
C ASP A 73 3.45 -29.07 21.27
N PRO A 74 2.23 -28.51 21.09
CA PRO A 74 2.11 -27.21 20.44
C PRO A 74 2.77 -26.16 21.34
N PRO A 75 3.72 -25.34 20.82
CA PRO A 75 4.18 -24.20 21.58
C PRO A 75 2.97 -23.28 21.80
N SER A 76 2.69 -22.97 23.07
CA SER A 76 1.70 -21.96 23.43
C SER A 76 2.21 -20.59 22.96
N THR A 77 1.97 -20.26 21.69
CA THR A 77 2.22 -18.92 21.18
C THR A 77 1.08 -18.05 21.69
N ASN A 78 1.30 -17.45 22.85
CA ASN A 78 0.47 -16.42 23.43
C ASN A 78 0.58 -15.20 22.50
N ASN A 79 -0.19 -15.22 21.40
CA ASN A 79 -0.13 -14.25 20.33
C ASN A 79 -0.81 -12.97 20.83
N LYS A 80 -0.08 -12.18 21.63
CA LYS A 80 -0.45 -10.81 22.00
C LYS A 80 -0.28 -9.85 20.81
N PHE A 81 -0.63 -10.28 19.60
CA PHE A 81 -0.93 -9.32 18.55
C PHE A 81 -2.29 -8.75 18.92
N GLY A 82 -2.27 -7.60 19.60
CA GLY A 82 -3.46 -6.78 19.75
C GLY A 82 -4.15 -6.71 18.39
N HIS A 83 -5.47 -6.85 18.36
CA HIS A 83 -6.22 -6.69 17.12
C HIS A 83 -6.07 -5.23 16.67
N PHE A 84 -5.01 -4.95 15.92
CA PHE A 84 -4.88 -3.69 15.24
C PHE A 84 -5.99 -3.65 14.20
N ARG A 85 -6.78 -2.58 14.24
CA ARG A 85 -7.73 -2.30 13.18
C ARG A 85 -7.05 -1.34 12.23
N ARG A 86 -7.16 -1.65 10.94
CA ARG A 86 -6.73 -0.75 9.87
C ARG A 86 -7.24 0.66 10.12
N SER A 87 -6.35 1.64 9.98
CA SER A 87 -6.71 3.06 10.07
C SER A 87 -7.80 3.39 9.05
N ALA A 88 -8.79 4.18 9.45
CA ALA A 88 -9.77 4.75 8.52
C ALA A 88 -9.11 5.71 7.50
N HIS A 89 -7.94 6.24 7.86
CA HIS A 89 -7.18 7.18 7.04
C HIS A 89 -5.86 6.53 6.62
N ILE A 90 -5.85 5.95 5.42
CA ILE A 90 -4.64 5.43 4.78
C ILE A 90 -4.06 6.49 3.86
N ARG A 91 -2.83 6.91 4.15
CA ARG A 91 -2.03 7.83 3.32
C ARG A 91 -1.21 7.04 2.31
N ILE A 92 -1.20 7.53 1.07
CA ILE A 92 -0.39 6.97 -0.02
C ILE A 92 0.42 8.10 -0.61
N LEU A 93 1.74 7.95 -0.60
CA LEU A 93 2.71 8.92 -1.09
C LEU A 93 3.43 8.39 -2.34
N VAL A 94 3.65 9.24 -3.32
CA VAL A 94 4.49 8.92 -4.49
C VAL A 94 5.87 9.54 -4.30
N LEU A 95 6.91 8.71 -4.26
CA LEU A 95 8.31 9.15 -4.04
C LEU A 95 9.01 9.59 -5.35
N GLY A 96 8.38 9.40 -6.50
CA GLY A 96 8.88 9.85 -7.80
C GLY A 96 8.42 11.28 -8.13
N PRO A 97 9.15 11.99 -9.01
CA PRO A 97 8.62 13.21 -9.60
C PRO A 97 7.31 12.90 -10.34
N PRO A 98 6.32 13.79 -10.32
CA PRO A 98 5.11 13.61 -11.13
C PRO A 98 5.49 13.53 -12.61
N VAL A 99 4.92 12.56 -13.32
CA VAL A 99 5.11 12.40 -14.77
C VAL A 99 3.87 12.96 -15.47
N GLY A 100 4.06 13.72 -16.55
CA GLY A 100 2.94 14.27 -17.33
C GLY A 100 2.19 15.43 -16.66
N PHE A 101 2.83 16.16 -15.74
CA PHE A 101 2.25 17.37 -15.15
C PHE A 101 2.02 18.45 -16.23
N PRO A 102 0.98 19.30 -16.09
CA PRO A 102 0.09 19.41 -14.94
C PRO A 102 -1.09 18.42 -14.92
N LYS A 103 -1.34 17.67 -16.00
CA LYS A 103 -2.55 16.83 -16.13
C LYS A 103 -2.70 15.79 -15.02
N CYS A 104 -1.58 15.23 -14.56
CA CYS A 104 -1.60 14.21 -13.51
C CYS A 104 -2.02 14.75 -12.13
N PHE A 105 -1.96 16.06 -11.87
CA PHE A 105 -2.33 16.62 -10.56
C PHE A 105 -3.80 16.38 -10.21
N ALA A 106 -4.69 16.34 -11.20
CA ALA A 106 -6.09 15.99 -11.01
C ALA A 106 -6.26 14.57 -10.45
N ASP A 107 -5.46 13.61 -10.91
CA ASP A 107 -5.49 12.24 -10.40
C ASP A 107 -4.95 12.15 -8.97
N TYR A 108 -3.89 12.90 -8.64
CA TYR A 108 -3.41 13.00 -7.25
C TYR A 108 -4.51 13.49 -6.31
N LEU A 109 -5.20 14.57 -6.69
CA LEU A 109 -6.30 15.13 -5.91
C LEU A 109 -7.49 14.16 -5.83
N TRP A 110 -7.92 13.61 -6.96
CA TRP A 110 -9.09 12.74 -7.06
C TRP A 110 -8.96 11.47 -6.21
N PHE A 111 -7.79 10.82 -6.24
CA PHE A 111 -7.54 9.60 -5.47
C PHE A 111 -7.00 9.85 -4.06
N GLY A 112 -6.87 11.12 -3.64
CA GLY A 112 -6.30 11.50 -2.35
C GLY A 112 -4.89 10.92 -2.15
N ILE A 113 -4.04 11.08 -3.17
CA ILE A 113 -2.64 10.64 -3.18
C ILE A 113 -1.76 11.85 -2.89
N GLU A 114 -0.82 11.69 -1.97
CA GLU A 114 0.11 12.76 -1.60
C GLU A 114 1.23 12.84 -2.65
N LEU A 115 1.31 14.01 -3.28
CA LEU A 115 2.33 14.37 -4.24
C LEU A 115 3.63 14.78 -3.52
N MET A 116 4.76 14.21 -3.92
CA MET A 116 6.06 14.74 -3.54
C MET A 116 6.49 15.84 -4.52
N CYS A 117 6.62 17.07 -4.02
CA CYS A 117 7.11 18.19 -4.81
C CYS A 117 8.64 18.17 -4.88
N SER A 118 9.18 17.62 -5.96
CA SER A 118 10.61 17.30 -6.11
C SER A 118 11.49 18.44 -6.64
N GLY A 119 10.94 19.62 -6.96
CA GLY A 119 11.70 20.74 -7.53
C GLY A 119 10.86 21.97 -7.88
N PRO A 120 11.51 23.09 -8.25
CA PRO A 120 10.85 24.36 -8.55
C PRO A 120 9.93 24.28 -9.77
N GLU A 121 10.25 23.44 -10.77
CA GLU A 121 9.43 23.24 -11.96
C GLU A 121 8.08 22.60 -11.60
N VAL A 122 8.11 21.58 -10.74
CA VAL A 122 6.90 20.92 -10.23
C VAL A 122 6.10 21.88 -9.37
N ALA A 123 6.75 22.63 -8.47
CA ALA A 123 6.08 23.62 -7.63
C ALA A 123 5.37 24.69 -8.46
N LYS A 124 6.04 25.23 -9.49
CA LYS A 124 5.46 26.24 -10.38
C LYS A 124 4.29 25.70 -11.19
N ALA A 125 4.43 24.47 -11.71
CA ALA A 125 3.34 23.82 -12.44
C ALA A 125 2.14 23.53 -11.55
N LEU A 126 2.37 23.09 -10.31
CA LEU A 126 1.32 22.84 -9.33
C LEU A 126 0.58 24.13 -8.94
N LEU A 127 1.32 25.22 -8.73
CA LEU A 127 0.74 26.53 -8.42
C LEU A 127 -0.14 27.04 -9.57
N ALA A 128 0.37 26.97 -10.81
CA ALA A 128 -0.40 27.38 -11.98
C ALA A 128 -1.67 26.53 -12.15
N TRP A 129 -1.55 25.21 -12.00
CA TRP A 129 -2.70 24.31 -12.08
C TRP A 129 -3.74 24.58 -10.99
N ALA A 130 -3.33 24.85 -9.76
CA ALA A 130 -4.23 25.14 -8.65
C ALA A 130 -5.01 26.44 -8.88
N HIS A 131 -4.37 27.48 -9.44
CA HIS A 131 -5.06 28.72 -9.80
C HIS A 131 -6.08 28.53 -10.93
N ASP A 132 -5.77 27.71 -11.93
CA ASP A 132 -6.69 27.44 -13.04
C ASP A 132 -7.92 26.63 -12.60
N THR A 133 -7.86 25.90 -11.49
CA THR A 133 -9.03 25.15 -10.96
C THR A 133 -9.97 25.98 -10.10
N ASP A 134 -9.57 27.19 -9.70
CA ASP A 134 -10.36 28.10 -8.87
C ASP A 134 -11.24 29.09 -9.68
N GLU A 135 -11.10 29.16 -11.01
CA GLU A 135 -11.97 29.92 -11.94
C GLU A 135 -13.05 29.04 -12.59
#